data_AF-A0A3C0CTA1-F1
#
_entry.id   AF-A0A3C0CTA1-F1
#
_cell.length_a   1.000
_cell.length_b   1.000
_cell.length_c   1.000
_cell.angle_alpha   90.00
_cell.angle_beta   90.00
_cell.angle_gamma   90.00
#
_symmetry.space_group_name_H-M   'P 1'
#
loop_
_entity.id
_entity.type
_entity.pdbx_description
1 polymer ?
#
loop_
_entity_poly.entity_id
_entity_poly.type
_entity_poly.pdbx_seq_one_letter_code
_entity_poly.pdbx_strand_id
1 'polypeptide(L)'
;MKFKHQYITYFAVAALFIAGAAAASAAEIQLAGLGLGRPAVTVLKKYGNPTEIRVGAAARVETPKPAAPAAPAGGLPAMPGAPGAPGGEGLFAPAQQQEAAPAAPAAPAGPPEVMWVYKFSRNRTLEVLINPNGIVVQIAVYGVDWPGVATFRGVRLGTSYKDVIFKYGYPESQQQMGQELQAKYSSKHRVVFTFAKKTCVGMT
;
A
#
# COMPACT_ATOMS: atom_id res chain seq x y z
N MET A 1 1.55 30.94 69.80
CA MET A 1 2.15 32.16 69.22
C MET A 1 3.60 31.87 68.82
N LYS A 2 3.97 32.25 67.58
CA LYS A 2 5.33 32.59 67.08
C LYS A 2 6.35 31.42 66.97
N PHE A 3 6.55 30.78 65.82
CA PHE A 3 7.32 31.16 64.60
C PHE A 3 8.76 31.65 64.83
N LYS A 4 9.74 30.94 64.24
CA LYS A 4 10.88 31.41 63.39
C LYS A 4 11.76 30.19 63.04
N HIS A 5 11.74 29.67 61.80
CA HIS A 5 12.53 30.06 60.62
C HIS A 5 14.06 30.04 60.81
N GLN A 6 14.77 29.10 60.16
CA GLN A 6 16.00 29.25 59.34
C GLN A 6 16.31 27.86 58.72
N TYR A 7 16.15 27.58 57.42
CA TYR A 7 16.86 28.01 56.19
C TYR A 7 18.17 27.24 55.86
N ILE A 8 18.09 26.52 54.72
CA ILE A 8 19.09 26.43 53.62
C ILE A 8 20.33 25.58 53.89
N THR A 9 20.60 24.57 53.04
CA THR A 9 21.80 24.48 52.16
C THR A 9 21.92 23.07 51.52
N TYR A 10 21.70 23.02 50.19
CA TYR A 10 22.26 22.14 49.15
C TYR A 10 22.37 20.62 49.35
N PHE A 11 21.78 19.86 48.42
CA PHE A 11 22.57 19.00 47.53
C PHE A 11 21.81 18.82 46.19
N ALA A 12 22.36 19.46 45.16
CA ALA A 12 22.16 19.04 43.79
C ALA A 12 22.79 17.66 43.57
N VAL A 13 22.47 17.06 42.41
CA VAL A 13 23.03 15.83 41.82
C VAL A 13 22.19 14.58 42.04
N ALA A 14 21.35 14.30 41.03
CA ALA A 14 21.39 13.01 40.34
C ALA A 14 20.74 13.17 38.94
N ALA A 15 21.52 13.73 38.01
CA ALA A 15 21.34 13.37 36.62
C ALA A 15 21.77 11.90 36.50
N LEU A 16 20.86 10.99 36.12
CA LEU A 16 21.29 9.69 35.62
C LEU A 16 20.37 9.08 34.56
N PHE A 17 20.83 9.17 33.31
CA PHE A 17 20.84 8.16 32.24
C PHE A 17 19.52 7.57 31.71
N ILE A 18 19.33 7.23 30.42
CA ILE A 18 19.94 7.49 29.11
C ILE A 18 19.04 6.72 28.12
N ALA A 19 19.08 7.09 26.83
CA ALA A 19 18.63 6.33 25.65
C ALA A 19 17.09 6.25 25.49
N GLY A 20 16.51 6.69 24.39
CA GLY A 20 17.04 6.74 23.04
C GLY A 20 15.89 6.32 22.15
N ALA A 21 15.01 7.25 21.80
CA ALA A 21 14.03 7.02 20.75
C ALA A 21 14.71 7.16 19.37
N ALA A 22 15.86 6.52 19.19
CA ALA A 22 16.17 5.94 17.90
C ALA A 22 15.27 4.71 17.80
N ALA A 23 13.98 4.92 17.59
CA ALA A 23 13.15 3.91 16.96
C ALA A 23 13.76 3.79 15.57
N ALA A 24 14.80 2.95 15.48
CA ALA A 24 15.39 2.54 14.24
C ALA A 24 14.21 2.30 13.31
N SER A 25 14.20 3.03 12.21
CA SER A 25 13.28 2.79 11.10
C SER A 25 13.69 1.46 10.48
N ALA A 26 13.55 0.38 11.25
CA ALA A 26 13.70 -0.97 10.80
C ALA A 26 12.53 -1.14 9.84
N ALA A 27 12.84 -1.02 8.56
CA ALA A 27 11.93 -1.40 7.51
C ALA A 27 11.48 -2.85 7.78
N GLU A 28 10.21 -3.13 7.53
CA GLU A 28 9.67 -4.48 7.59
C GLU A 28 10.22 -5.27 6.40
N ILE A 29 11.40 -5.84 6.59
CA ILE A 29 12.10 -6.63 5.57
C ILE A 29 11.67 -8.10 5.67
N GLN A 30 10.90 -8.49 6.69
CA GLN A 30 10.49 -9.87 6.92
C GLN A 30 9.01 -9.99 7.27
N LEU A 31 8.30 -10.90 6.61
CA LEU A 31 6.91 -11.22 6.92
C LEU A 31 6.66 -12.73 6.77
N ALA A 32 5.85 -13.30 7.66
CA ALA A 32 5.64 -14.76 7.76
C ALA A 32 6.96 -15.55 7.87
N GLY A 33 8.01 -14.94 8.41
CA GLY A 33 9.35 -15.51 8.47
C GLY A 33 10.02 -15.73 7.10
N LEU A 34 9.58 -15.02 6.05
CA LEU A 34 10.27 -14.84 4.77
C LEU A 34 10.88 -13.45 4.74
N GLY A 35 12.11 -13.33 4.26
CA GLY A 35 12.78 -12.04 4.11
C GLY A 35 12.75 -11.54 2.66
N LEU A 36 12.59 -10.24 2.46
CA LEU A 36 12.84 -9.58 1.18
C LEU A 36 14.33 -9.71 0.81
N GLY A 37 14.61 -9.74 -0.49
CA GLY A 37 15.97 -9.92 -1.02
C GLY A 37 16.48 -11.36 -0.95
N ARG A 38 15.67 -12.32 -0.47
CA ARG A 38 16.05 -13.74 -0.41
C ARG A 38 15.71 -14.47 -1.71
N PRO A 39 16.45 -15.53 -2.07
CA PRO A 39 16.12 -16.37 -3.22
C PRO A 39 14.75 -17.04 -3.05
N ALA A 40 13.98 -17.14 -4.14
CA ALA A 40 12.67 -17.80 -4.17
C ALA A 40 12.71 -19.27 -3.70
N VAL A 41 13.87 -19.94 -3.85
CA VAL A 41 14.11 -21.28 -3.32
C VAL A 41 13.89 -21.35 -1.80
N THR A 42 14.12 -20.27 -1.06
CA THR A 42 13.84 -20.22 0.39
C THR A 42 12.34 -20.30 0.69
N VAL A 43 11.51 -19.75 -0.18
CA VAL A 43 10.05 -19.83 -0.10
C VAL A 43 9.61 -21.27 -0.37
N LEU A 44 10.12 -21.89 -1.44
CA LEU A 44 9.81 -23.28 -1.78
C LEU A 44 10.22 -24.26 -0.67
N LYS A 45 11.40 -24.06 -0.07
CA LYS A 45 11.86 -24.88 1.05
C LYS A 45 10.94 -24.79 2.27
N LYS A 46 10.32 -23.63 2.50
CA LYS A 46 9.49 -23.37 3.68
C LYS A 46 8.02 -23.74 3.48
N TYR A 47 7.46 -23.42 2.32
CA TYR A 47 6.03 -23.54 2.05
C TYR A 47 5.68 -24.57 0.97
N GLY A 48 6.68 -25.18 0.32
CA GLY A 48 6.47 -26.10 -0.79
C GLY A 48 6.07 -25.37 -2.07
N ASN A 49 5.32 -26.06 -2.92
CA ASN A 49 4.86 -25.50 -4.19
C ASN A 49 3.71 -24.50 -3.98
N PRO A 50 3.68 -23.39 -4.71
CA PRO A 50 2.55 -22.45 -4.65
C PRO A 50 1.26 -23.11 -5.16
N THR A 51 0.13 -22.64 -4.65
CA THR A 51 -1.19 -23.05 -5.13
C THR A 51 -1.46 -22.47 -6.52
N GLU A 52 -0.96 -21.27 -6.78
CA GLU A 52 -1.18 -20.54 -8.03
C GLU A 52 0.05 -19.68 -8.36
N ILE A 53 0.38 -19.60 -9.65
CA ILE A 53 1.48 -18.78 -10.18
C ILE A 53 0.88 -17.78 -11.17
N ARG A 54 1.15 -16.49 -10.96
CA ARG A 54 0.72 -15.40 -11.86
C ARG A 54 1.94 -14.74 -12.47
N VAL A 55 2.03 -14.74 -13.80
CA VAL A 55 3.12 -14.12 -14.55
C VAL A 55 2.70 -12.70 -14.96
N GLY A 56 3.60 -11.73 -14.81
CA GLY A 56 3.32 -10.33 -15.10
C GLY A 56 2.53 -9.66 -13.98
N ALA A 57 2.57 -10.22 -12.77
CA ALA A 57 1.96 -9.59 -11.61
C ALA A 57 2.79 -8.36 -11.23
N ALA A 58 2.16 -7.18 -11.19
CA ALA A 58 2.77 -6.04 -10.56
C ALA A 58 2.66 -6.17 -9.04
N ALA A 59 3.64 -5.64 -8.31
CA ALA A 59 3.52 -5.33 -6.89
C ALA A 59 2.14 -4.73 -6.60
N ARG A 60 1.33 -5.41 -5.79
CA ARG A 60 0.02 -4.90 -5.36
C ARG A 60 0.22 -3.77 -4.34
N VAL A 61 0.78 -2.66 -4.79
CA VAL A 61 0.51 -1.35 -4.21
C VAL A 61 -0.55 -0.76 -5.12
N GLU A 62 -1.83 -1.06 -4.85
CA GLU A 62 -2.92 -0.42 -5.57
C GLU A 62 -2.86 1.09 -5.29
N THR A 63 -2.20 1.82 -6.18
CA THR A 63 -2.52 3.21 -6.50
C THR A 63 -3.61 3.15 -7.57
N PRO A 64 -4.81 3.70 -7.31
CA PRO A 64 -5.75 3.92 -8.39
C PRO A 64 -5.14 4.98 -9.30
N LYS A 65 -4.93 4.60 -10.55
CA LYS A 65 -4.86 5.53 -11.67
C LYS A 65 -6.12 6.43 -11.64
N PRO A 66 -6.01 7.77 -11.72
CA PRO A 66 -7.17 8.58 -12.05
C PRO A 66 -7.49 8.31 -13.52
N ALA A 67 -8.54 7.54 -13.76
CA ALA A 67 -9.15 7.42 -15.07
C ALA A 67 -10.66 7.32 -14.87
N ALA A 68 -11.30 8.49 -14.81
CA ALA A 68 -12.68 8.56 -15.21
C ALA A 68 -12.75 8.06 -16.67
N PRO A 69 -13.62 7.08 -17.00
CA PRO A 69 -13.85 6.70 -18.38
C PRO A 69 -14.39 7.92 -19.13
N ALA A 70 -13.71 8.34 -20.19
CA ALA A 70 -14.32 9.20 -21.19
C ALA A 70 -15.50 8.41 -21.77
N ALA A 71 -16.72 8.89 -21.51
CA ALA A 71 -17.91 8.31 -22.10
C ALA A 71 -17.79 8.37 -23.63
N PRO A 72 -18.11 7.28 -24.35
CA PRO A 72 -18.34 7.39 -25.78
C PRO A 72 -19.57 8.27 -25.98
N ALA A 73 -19.40 9.43 -26.62
CA ALA A 73 -20.52 10.23 -27.10
C ALA A 73 -21.22 9.43 -28.21
N GLY A 74 -22.13 8.56 -27.80
CA GLY A 74 -23.07 7.88 -28.67
C GLY A 74 -23.90 8.93 -29.41
N GLY A 75 -23.96 8.77 -30.74
CA GLY A 75 -24.72 9.63 -31.63
C GLY A 75 -26.18 9.75 -31.18
N LEU A 76 -26.64 10.98 -31.06
CA LEU A 76 -28.07 11.26 -30.96
C LEU A 76 -28.67 11.17 -32.37
N PRO A 77 -29.78 10.45 -32.57
CA PRO A 77 -30.50 10.44 -33.83
C PRO A 77 -31.05 11.84 -34.12
N ALA A 78 -30.87 12.29 -35.35
CA ALA A 78 -31.39 13.56 -35.85
C ALA A 78 -32.91 13.62 -35.69
N MET A 79 -33.40 14.55 -34.87
CA MET A 79 -34.82 14.88 -34.79
C MET A 79 -35.17 15.77 -36.00
N PRO A 80 -36.16 15.41 -36.84
CA PRO A 80 -36.60 16.25 -37.94
C PRO A 80 -37.51 17.37 -37.43
N GLY A 81 -37.20 18.62 -37.82
CA GLY A 81 -38.17 19.70 -37.92
C GLY A 81 -38.32 20.60 -36.70
N ALA A 82 -37.65 21.76 -36.73
CA ALA A 82 -38.14 22.97 -36.09
C ALA A 82 -37.71 24.19 -36.94
N PRO A 83 -38.66 24.97 -37.48
CA PRO A 83 -38.36 26.15 -38.28
C PRO A 83 -38.21 27.38 -37.38
N GLY A 84 -37.18 28.18 -37.64
CA GLY A 84 -37.16 29.61 -37.30
C GLY A 84 -36.23 30.02 -36.17
N ALA A 85 -35.04 30.49 -36.53
CA ALA A 85 -34.38 31.61 -35.86
C ALA A 85 -33.38 32.25 -36.84
N PRO A 86 -33.56 33.54 -37.22
CA PRO A 86 -32.60 34.26 -38.06
C PRO A 86 -31.59 35.02 -37.19
N GLY A 87 -30.33 35.02 -37.62
CA GLY A 87 -29.34 36.01 -37.18
C GLY A 87 -28.15 35.40 -36.45
N GLY A 88 -26.96 35.70 -36.97
CA GLY A 88 -25.71 35.47 -36.26
C GLY A 88 -24.58 35.07 -37.20
N GLU A 89 -23.97 36.06 -37.82
CA GLU A 89 -22.66 35.97 -38.46
C GLU A 89 -21.64 35.34 -37.51
N GLY A 90 -20.88 34.35 -37.99
CA GLY A 90 -19.92 33.64 -37.14
C GLY A 90 -19.09 32.62 -37.91
N LEU A 91 -18.21 33.14 -38.77
CA LEU A 91 -16.86 32.63 -39.04
C LEU A 91 -16.66 31.11 -39.01
N PHE A 92 -16.57 30.53 -40.20
CA PHE A 92 -15.92 29.24 -40.45
C PHE A 92 -14.52 29.22 -39.83
N ALA A 93 -14.35 28.53 -38.70
CA ALA A 93 -13.04 28.09 -38.24
C ALA A 93 -12.77 26.72 -38.88
N PRO A 94 -11.66 26.52 -39.62
CA PRO A 94 -11.31 25.20 -40.12
C PRO A 94 -11.02 24.28 -38.94
N ALA A 95 -11.67 23.11 -38.94
CA ALA A 95 -11.38 22.02 -38.02
C ALA A 95 -9.89 21.67 -38.13
N GLN A 96 -9.11 21.99 -37.10
CA GLN A 96 -7.77 21.44 -36.96
C GLN A 96 -7.92 19.93 -36.79
N GLN A 97 -7.60 19.21 -37.86
CA GLN A 97 -7.34 17.80 -37.86
C GLN A 97 -6.15 17.58 -36.91
N GLN A 98 -6.44 17.23 -35.66
CA GLN A 98 -5.40 16.88 -34.71
C GLN A 98 -4.84 15.53 -35.14
N GLU A 99 -3.78 15.61 -35.92
CA GLU A 99 -2.97 14.47 -36.35
C GLU A 99 -2.57 13.70 -35.09
N ALA A 100 -3.09 12.47 -34.98
CA ALA A 100 -2.76 11.58 -33.88
C ALA A 100 -1.24 11.34 -33.92
N ALA A 101 -0.52 11.89 -32.95
CA ALA A 101 0.89 11.62 -32.79
C ALA A 101 1.10 10.09 -32.79
N PRO A 102 2.10 9.58 -33.53
CA PRO A 102 2.39 8.15 -33.54
C PRO A 102 2.61 7.69 -32.10
N ALA A 103 1.85 6.68 -31.70
CA ALA A 103 1.99 6.06 -30.39
C ALA A 103 3.47 5.71 -30.19
N ALA A 104 4.09 6.31 -29.16
CA ALA A 104 5.46 6.00 -28.80
C ALA A 104 5.55 4.47 -28.62
N PRO A 105 6.56 3.80 -29.21
CA PRO A 105 6.72 2.36 -29.04
C PRO A 105 6.76 2.06 -27.54
N ALA A 106 5.86 1.17 -27.10
CA ALA A 106 5.87 0.66 -25.74
C ALA A 106 7.29 0.18 -25.44
N ALA A 107 7.92 0.76 -24.42
CA ALA A 107 9.23 0.32 -23.96
C ALA A 107 9.20 -1.20 -23.77
N PRO A 108 10.26 -1.94 -24.14
CA PRO A 108 10.29 -3.38 -23.98
C PRO A 108 9.99 -3.69 -22.52
N ALA A 109 8.87 -4.38 -22.28
CA ALA A 109 8.52 -4.85 -20.95
C ALA A 109 9.69 -5.76 -20.53
N GLY A 110 10.43 -5.32 -19.50
CA GLY A 110 11.42 -6.19 -18.87
C GLY A 110 10.78 -7.52 -18.48
N PRO A 111 11.59 -8.58 -18.27
CA PRO A 111 11.04 -9.88 -17.95
C PRO A 111 10.02 -9.77 -16.80
N PRO A 112 8.84 -10.38 -16.95
CA PRO A 112 7.75 -10.13 -16.03
C PRO A 112 8.06 -10.66 -14.64
N GLU A 113 7.70 -9.89 -13.60
CA GLU A 113 7.69 -10.39 -12.23
C GLU A 113 6.64 -11.50 -12.09
N VAL A 114 6.91 -12.46 -11.20
CA VAL A 114 6.05 -13.61 -10.98
C VAL A 114 5.55 -13.58 -9.55
N MET A 115 4.23 -13.67 -9.37
CA MET A 115 3.60 -13.78 -8.06
C MET A 115 3.23 -15.21 -7.77
N TRP A 116 3.74 -15.73 -6.66
CA TRP A 116 3.37 -17.01 -6.11
C TRP A 116 2.32 -16.82 -5.02
N VAL A 117 1.19 -17.50 -5.19
CA VAL A 117 0.07 -17.44 -4.25
C VAL A 117 -0.08 -18.78 -3.56
N TYR A 118 -0.04 -18.76 -2.23
CA TYR A 118 -0.26 -19.91 -1.37
C TYR A 118 -1.57 -19.72 -0.63
N LYS A 119 -2.54 -20.60 -0.89
CA LYS A 119 -3.85 -20.61 -0.20
C LYS A 119 -3.83 -21.68 0.88
N PHE A 120 -4.01 -21.27 2.12
CA PHE A 120 -4.05 -22.15 3.29
C PHE A 120 -5.49 -22.28 3.82
N SER A 121 -5.70 -23.24 4.71
CA SER A 121 -6.97 -23.40 5.40
C SER A 121 -7.35 -22.15 6.21
N ARG A 122 -8.66 -21.95 6.41
CA ARG A 122 -9.24 -20.80 7.14
C ARG A 122 -9.03 -19.43 6.46
N ASN A 123 -9.09 -19.39 5.12
CA ASN A 123 -8.99 -18.15 4.32
C ASN A 123 -7.70 -17.36 4.58
N ARG A 124 -6.58 -18.08 4.71
CA ARG A 124 -5.24 -17.50 4.89
C ARG A 124 -4.51 -17.56 3.56
N THR A 125 -3.98 -16.43 3.12
CA THR A 125 -3.30 -16.32 1.83
C THR A 125 -1.94 -15.65 2.02
N LEU A 126 -0.90 -16.25 1.46
CA LEU A 126 0.43 -15.65 1.34
C LEU A 126 0.70 -15.41 -0.15
N GLU A 127 1.02 -14.18 -0.49
CA GLU A 127 1.46 -13.80 -1.83
C GLU A 127 2.93 -13.39 -1.76
N VAL A 128 3.74 -13.89 -2.69
CA VAL A 128 5.16 -13.58 -2.77
C VAL A 128 5.46 -13.14 -4.19
N LEU A 129 5.93 -11.91 -4.34
CA LEU A 129 6.37 -11.40 -5.63
C LEU A 129 7.85 -11.66 -5.81
N ILE A 130 8.20 -12.23 -6.96
CA ILE A 130 9.54 -12.66 -7.31
C ILE A 130 9.94 -11.95 -8.60
N ASN A 131 11.09 -11.28 -8.56
CA ASN A 131 11.63 -10.63 -9.74
C ASN A 131 12.27 -11.67 -10.70
N PRO A 132 12.62 -11.27 -11.94
CA PRO A 132 13.25 -12.17 -12.92
C PRO A 132 14.56 -12.82 -12.46
N ASN A 133 15.26 -12.23 -11.49
CA ASN A 133 16.48 -12.78 -10.89
C ASN A 133 16.19 -13.87 -9.85
N GLY A 134 14.92 -14.25 -9.66
CA GLY A 134 14.50 -15.25 -8.69
C GLY A 134 14.58 -14.75 -7.24
N ILE A 135 14.51 -13.44 -7.01
CA ILE A 135 14.59 -12.82 -5.69
C ILE A 135 13.22 -12.34 -5.24
N VAL A 136 12.89 -12.59 -3.97
CA VAL A 136 11.66 -12.11 -3.33
C VAL A 136 11.74 -10.59 -3.13
N VAL A 137 10.80 -9.87 -3.74
CA VAL A 137 10.75 -8.40 -3.70
C VAL A 137 9.55 -7.85 -2.92
N GLN A 138 8.49 -8.65 -2.74
CA GLN A 138 7.34 -8.30 -1.91
C GLN A 138 6.76 -9.56 -1.26
N ILE A 139 6.22 -9.40 -0.05
CA ILE A 139 5.51 -10.45 0.67
C ILE A 139 4.22 -9.85 1.20
N ALA A 140 3.08 -10.39 0.79
CA ALA A 140 1.78 -10.00 1.32
C ALA A 140 1.12 -11.18 2.03
N VAL A 141 0.48 -10.91 3.17
CA VAL A 141 -0.28 -11.89 3.92
C VAL A 141 -1.68 -11.36 4.18
N TYR A 142 -2.68 -12.18 3.90
CA TYR A 142 -4.10 -11.87 4.09
C TYR A 142 -4.82 -12.96 4.88
N GLY A 143 -5.89 -12.57 5.57
CA GLY A 143 -6.82 -13.48 6.21
C GLY A 143 -7.20 -13.05 7.63
N VAL A 144 -7.65 -14.04 8.41
CA VAL A 144 -7.98 -13.86 9.83
C VAL A 144 -7.09 -14.77 10.67
N ASP A 145 -6.59 -14.23 11.79
CA ASP A 145 -5.84 -14.94 12.82
C ASP A 145 -4.84 -15.99 12.28
N TRP A 146 -3.63 -15.53 11.95
CA TRP A 146 -2.55 -16.40 11.53
C TRP A 146 -1.44 -16.44 12.59
N PRO A 147 -1.45 -17.46 13.47
CA PRO A 147 -0.42 -17.64 14.48
C PRO A 147 0.97 -17.73 13.85
N GLY A 148 1.91 -16.97 14.41
CA GLY A 148 3.30 -16.92 13.95
C GLY A 148 3.58 -15.91 12.83
N VAL A 149 2.54 -15.29 12.25
CA VAL A 149 2.74 -14.15 11.33
C VAL A 149 2.58 -12.86 12.12
N ALA A 150 3.68 -12.11 12.21
CA ALA A 150 3.72 -10.78 12.78
C ALA A 150 4.75 -9.94 12.04
N THR A 151 4.57 -8.63 12.05
CA THR A 151 5.64 -7.68 11.73
C THR A 151 6.70 -7.67 12.82
N PHE A 152 7.85 -7.05 12.58
CA PHE A 152 8.92 -6.90 13.56
C PHE A 152 8.45 -6.16 14.83
N ARG A 153 7.52 -5.20 14.70
CA ARG A 153 6.89 -4.51 15.84
C ARG A 153 5.72 -5.27 16.48
N GLY A 154 5.51 -6.51 16.06
CA GLY A 154 4.50 -7.41 16.63
C GLY A 154 3.07 -7.04 16.24
N VAL A 155 2.83 -6.39 15.11
CA VAL A 155 1.48 -6.27 14.53
C VAL A 155 1.15 -7.57 13.81
N ARG A 156 -0.05 -8.09 14.04
CA ARG A 156 -0.55 -9.36 13.49
C ARG A 156 -1.88 -9.15 12.80
N LEU A 157 -2.32 -10.14 12.02
CA LEU A 157 -3.72 -10.19 11.58
C LEU A 157 -4.65 -10.16 12.80
N GLY A 158 -5.74 -9.40 12.71
CA GLY A 158 -6.68 -9.12 13.79
C GLY A 158 -6.32 -7.92 14.67
N THR A 159 -5.10 -7.38 14.58
CA THR A 159 -4.69 -6.19 15.37
C THR A 159 -5.59 -5.00 15.05
N SER A 160 -6.01 -4.24 16.06
CA SER A 160 -6.87 -3.09 15.83
C SER A 160 -6.11 -1.95 15.15
N TYR A 161 -6.81 -1.12 14.38
CA TYR A 161 -6.22 0.08 13.77
C TYR A 161 -5.54 0.98 14.82
N LYS A 162 -6.15 1.14 15.99
CA LYS A 162 -5.60 1.94 17.10
C LYS A 162 -4.24 1.42 17.55
N ASP A 163 -4.07 0.11 17.68
CA ASP A 163 -2.81 -0.49 18.13
C ASP A 163 -1.72 -0.36 17.07
N VAL A 164 -2.07 -0.41 15.78
CA VAL A 164 -1.13 -0.13 14.69
C VAL A 164 -0.64 1.32 14.77
N ILE A 165 -1.55 2.28 14.95
CA ILE A 165 -1.18 3.70 15.13
C ILE A 165 -0.31 3.89 16.37
N PHE A 166 -0.58 3.18 17.47
CA PHE A 166 0.26 3.26 18.67
C PHE A 166 1.70 2.76 18.41
N LYS A 167 1.87 1.72 17.57
CA LYS A 167 3.18 1.10 17.29
C LYS A 167 3.97 1.75 16.15
N TYR A 168 3.29 2.27 15.13
CA TYR A 168 3.88 2.82 13.90
C TYR A 168 3.65 4.33 13.75
N GLY A 169 2.84 4.95 14.60
CA GLY A 169 2.38 6.33 14.40
C GLY A 169 1.33 6.43 13.29
N TYR A 170 0.98 7.67 12.92
CA TYR A 170 0.07 7.92 11.81
C TYR A 170 0.72 7.53 10.46
N PRO A 171 -0.05 6.88 9.56
CA PRO A 171 0.44 6.51 8.23
C PRO A 171 0.72 7.74 7.37
N GLU A 172 1.57 7.55 6.36
CA GLU A 172 1.90 8.57 5.36
C GLU A 172 0.70 8.86 4.46
N SER A 173 -0.07 7.82 4.16
CA SER A 173 -1.28 7.93 3.37
C SER A 173 -2.30 6.89 3.83
N GLN A 174 -3.58 7.26 3.76
CA GLN A 174 -4.70 6.37 3.97
C GLN A 174 -5.58 6.38 2.74
N GLN A 175 -6.08 5.21 2.38
CA GLN A 175 -6.94 5.06 1.23
C GLN A 175 -8.07 4.09 1.56
N GLN A 176 -9.31 4.60 1.47
CA GLN A 176 -10.51 3.77 1.62
C GLN A 176 -10.84 3.13 0.27
N MET A 177 -11.03 1.82 0.27
CA MET A 177 -11.40 1.01 -0.88
C MET A 177 -12.60 0.15 -0.51
N GLY A 178 -13.81 0.66 -0.77
CA GLY A 178 -15.05 0.03 -0.34
C GLY A 178 -15.10 -0.10 1.18
N GLN A 179 -15.10 -1.34 1.69
CA GLN A 179 -15.14 -1.65 3.12
C GLN A 179 -13.74 -1.76 3.77
N GLU A 180 -12.69 -1.66 2.97
CA GLU A 180 -11.31 -1.78 3.43
C GLU A 180 -10.63 -0.40 3.52
N LEU A 181 -9.77 -0.24 4.50
CA LEU A 181 -8.87 0.90 4.65
C LEU A 181 -7.44 0.42 4.49
N GLN A 182 -6.69 0.95 3.53
CA GLN A 182 -5.25 0.78 3.46
C GLN A 182 -4.54 1.92 4.17
N ALA A 183 -3.65 1.60 5.10
CA ALA A 183 -2.74 2.53 5.74
C ALA A 183 -1.31 2.27 5.25
N LYS A 184 -0.74 3.23 4.52
CA LYS A 184 0.55 3.12 3.85
C LYS A 184 1.65 3.74 4.72
N TYR A 185 2.67 2.93 5.02
CA TYR A 185 3.91 3.33 5.71
C TYR A 185 5.12 3.04 4.83
N SER A 186 4.95 3.15 3.51
CA SER A 186 5.91 2.67 2.51
C SER A 186 7.28 3.33 2.63
N SER A 187 7.34 4.61 2.99
CA SER A 187 8.60 5.35 3.05
C SER A 187 9.35 5.11 4.35
N LYS A 188 8.66 5.15 5.50
CA LYS A 188 9.25 5.00 6.84
C LYS A 188 9.52 3.54 7.18
N HIS A 189 8.53 2.67 6.98
CA HIS A 189 8.55 1.32 7.52
C HIS A 189 8.47 0.23 6.44
N ARG A 190 8.28 0.60 5.17
CA ARG A 190 8.12 -0.34 4.05
C ARG A 190 7.04 -1.39 4.31
N VAL A 191 5.91 -0.94 4.88
CA VAL A 191 4.76 -1.80 5.16
C VAL A 191 3.46 -1.10 4.82
N VAL A 192 2.48 -1.86 4.36
CA VAL A 192 1.10 -1.43 4.16
C VAL A 192 0.19 -2.35 4.97
N PHE A 193 -0.69 -1.75 5.76
CA PHE A 193 -1.71 -2.48 6.51
C PHE A 193 -3.06 -2.29 5.85
N THR A 194 -3.77 -3.39 5.61
CA THR A 194 -5.15 -3.38 5.14
C THR A 194 -6.07 -3.71 6.31
N PHE A 195 -7.10 -2.89 6.52
CA PHE A 195 -8.06 -3.04 7.60
C PHE A 195 -9.47 -3.26 7.05
N ALA A 196 -10.18 -4.24 7.60
CA ALA A 196 -11.62 -4.38 7.43
C ALA A 196 -12.27 -4.28 8.81
N LYS A 197 -13.39 -3.54 8.93
CA LYS A 197 -14.09 -3.32 10.21
C LYS A 197 -13.15 -2.87 11.35
N LYS A 198 -12.15 -2.03 11.04
CA LYS A 198 -11.10 -1.52 11.95
C LYS A 198 -10.12 -2.57 12.49
N THR A 199 -10.09 -3.76 11.91
CA THR A 199 -9.15 -4.85 12.25
C THR A 199 -8.22 -5.15 11.07
N CYS A 200 -6.94 -5.38 11.34
CA CYS A 200 -5.95 -5.68 10.32
C CYS A 200 -6.24 -7.05 9.68
N VAL A 201 -6.50 -7.07 8.38
CA VAL A 201 -6.79 -8.27 7.59
C VAL A 201 -5.72 -8.55 6.54
N GLY A 202 -4.83 -7.59 6.30
CA GLY A 202 -3.74 -7.71 5.35
C GLY A 202 -2.50 -6.95 5.79
N MET A 203 -1.33 -7.48 5.46
CA MET A 203 -0.01 -6.87 5.65
C MET A 203 0.80 -7.09 4.38
N THR A 204 1.51 -6.07 3.92
CA THR A 204 2.31 -6.12 2.68
C THR A 204 3.59 -5.31 2.83
#